data_AF-A0A1H9BK51-F1
#
_entry.id   AF-A0A1H9BK51-F1
#
_cell.length_a   1.000
_cell.length_b   1.000
_cell.length_c   1.000
_cell.angle_alpha   90.00
_cell.angle_beta   90.00
_cell.angle_gamma   90.00
#
_symmetry.space_group_name_H-M   'P 1'
#
loop_
_entity.id
_entity.type
_entity.pdbx_description
1 polymer ?
#
loop_
_entity_poly.entity_id
_entity_poly.type
_entity_poly.pdbx_seq_one_letter_code
_entity_poly.pdbx_strand_id
1 'polypeptide(L)'
;MKKLKSSIAFLLVLALMLINAQFDISNLAFADGVYVTFIVENNNLTTGPQGEIINEEVKLQSGDTALSVLESLLDEKNISYTYDSSYDYIAEIAGLQNCWMFSYDDYYGYDSISHYSYDGGTLKYGDVIKFSTTADYGPDLGSYWTNNDTRLKSLSVDNGYLDKPFDSDYHLYILNMEEDSGFVKVSAEAMNKNYMVRVYKNDFTPEEEGTDYAINSELYVEKGDVLYVCDGYSSWPSMNGNDQKENVYVIVVGAKDAFGGIDIDVNYRVHVQSFGWESDFVKGGEISGTVGKAKRLEGIQMKLVSDTFKDAVDYLGGVEYRTHIQKQGWEKEFVSDGKVSGTVGKGLRLEAIQIKLFGDIASKYSIYYAVQAEKFGWLGFARDGESAGTEGYGYRLEAIKAFLVNKSELGYIKIYSQLQPFYKKSDLLKIKYKTQVQTYGWEKDYVGNGEISGTVGKAKRLEAIRIKLENNTGISGGIEYRTHVQKMGWLDYVSNDAISGTVGKGLRLEAISIRLTGDLESYFDIYYQVHAEHFGWLGFAKNGEDAGTAGYGYRLEGIRIYVEFKDTLNHKTSKAAFVKK
;
A
#
# COMPACT_ATOMS: atom_id res chain seq x y z
N MET A 1 -8.16 68.24 14.31
CA MET A 1 -7.67 66.88 13.95
C MET A 1 -8.53 65.72 14.49
N LYS A 2 -9.83 65.91 14.76
CA LYS A 2 -10.73 64.82 15.23
C LYS A 2 -11.79 64.35 14.23
N LYS A 3 -11.89 64.98 13.04
CA LYS A 3 -12.86 64.60 11.99
C LYS A 3 -12.27 63.80 10.82
N LEU A 4 -10.95 63.58 10.76
CA LEU A 4 -10.31 62.83 9.67
C LEU A 4 -10.07 61.33 9.98
N LYS A 5 -10.17 60.91 11.25
CA LYS A 5 -9.96 59.51 11.65
C LYS A 5 -11.20 58.62 11.51
N SER A 6 -12.41 59.21 11.47
CA SER A 6 -13.65 58.44 11.31
C SER A 6 -13.89 58.00 9.87
N SER A 7 -13.48 58.80 8.88
CA SER A 7 -13.71 58.50 7.46
C SER A 7 -12.72 57.46 6.91
N ILE A 8 -11.48 57.42 7.42
CA ILE A 8 -10.48 56.42 7.02
C ILE A 8 -10.80 55.05 7.64
N ALA A 9 -11.31 55.02 8.87
CA ALA A 9 -11.78 53.77 9.49
C ALA A 9 -13.03 53.21 8.78
N PHE A 10 -13.93 54.07 8.30
CA PHE A 10 -15.11 53.63 7.55
C PHE A 10 -14.75 53.15 6.13
N LEU A 11 -13.76 53.77 5.47
CA LEU A 11 -13.22 53.31 4.18
C LEU A 11 -12.39 52.01 4.30
N LEU A 12 -11.64 51.80 5.39
CA LEU A 12 -10.96 50.53 5.65
C LEU A 12 -11.94 49.41 6.00
N VAL A 13 -13.01 49.71 6.76
CA VAL A 13 -14.06 48.70 7.06
C VAL A 13 -14.89 48.39 5.82
N LEU A 14 -15.16 49.36 4.93
CA LEU A 14 -15.77 49.08 3.62
C LEU A 14 -14.84 48.26 2.72
N ALA A 15 -13.53 48.54 2.71
CA ALA A 15 -12.54 47.77 1.96
C ALA A 15 -12.36 46.35 2.52
N LEU A 16 -12.41 46.16 3.85
CA LEU A 16 -12.38 44.85 4.50
C LEU A 16 -13.71 44.08 4.36
N MET A 17 -14.86 44.77 4.24
CA MET A 17 -16.14 44.15 3.90
C MET A 17 -16.25 43.81 2.41
N LEU A 18 -15.53 44.52 1.53
CA LEU A 18 -15.42 44.19 0.10
C LEU A 18 -14.38 43.09 -0.19
N ILE A 19 -13.44 42.82 0.71
CA ILE A 19 -12.49 41.69 0.63
C ILE A 19 -13.10 40.38 1.15
N ASN A 20 -14.17 40.45 1.97
CA ASN A 20 -14.93 39.27 2.42
C ASN A 20 -16.23 39.03 1.64
N ALA A 21 -16.50 39.83 0.61
CA ALA A 21 -17.37 39.36 -0.45
C ALA A 21 -16.52 38.42 -1.30
N GLN A 22 -16.51 37.13 -0.95
CA GLN A 22 -16.36 36.11 -1.98
C GLN A 22 -17.43 36.46 -3.01
N PHE A 23 -17.01 37.08 -4.11
CA PHE A 23 -17.77 36.92 -5.33
C PHE A 23 -17.65 35.44 -5.61
N ASP A 24 -18.67 34.72 -5.20
CA ASP A 24 -18.88 33.36 -5.60
C ASP A 24 -19.22 33.41 -7.09
N ILE A 25 -18.18 33.50 -7.92
CA ILE A 25 -18.29 33.48 -9.39
C ILE A 25 -18.85 32.11 -9.82
N SER A 26 -18.82 31.09 -8.95
CA SER A 26 -19.50 29.81 -9.20
C SER A 26 -21.03 29.97 -9.33
N ASN A 27 -21.59 31.06 -8.77
CA ASN A 27 -22.99 31.46 -8.90
C ASN A 27 -23.17 32.73 -9.75
N LEU A 28 -22.24 33.06 -10.64
CA LEU A 28 -22.63 33.68 -11.90
C LEU A 28 -23.37 32.60 -12.71
N ALA A 29 -24.57 32.25 -12.23
CA ALA A 29 -25.63 31.76 -13.08
C ALA A 29 -25.64 32.73 -14.25
N PHE A 30 -25.24 32.22 -15.42
CA PHE A 30 -25.59 32.85 -16.67
C PHE A 30 -27.04 33.29 -16.50
N ALA A 31 -27.31 34.58 -16.63
CA ALA A 31 -28.64 35.16 -16.47
C ALA A 31 -29.59 34.71 -17.61
N ASP A 32 -29.37 33.51 -18.15
CA ASP A 32 -29.90 33.02 -19.40
C ASP A 32 -30.49 31.60 -19.27
N GLY A 33 -30.97 31.17 -18.10
CA GLY A 33 -31.73 29.92 -17.95
C GLY A 33 -30.91 28.63 -18.03
N VAL A 34 -31.60 27.49 -17.92
CA VAL A 34 -30.97 26.14 -17.88
C VAL A 34 -30.95 25.54 -19.27
N TYR A 35 -29.76 25.18 -19.75
CA TYR A 35 -29.54 24.56 -21.05
C TYR A 35 -29.12 23.10 -20.90
N VAL A 36 -29.74 22.21 -21.68
CA VAL A 36 -29.43 20.77 -21.72
C VAL A 36 -29.20 20.37 -23.17
N THR A 37 -28.19 19.54 -23.42
CA THR A 37 -27.90 19.03 -24.76
C THR A 37 -28.64 17.73 -25.01
N PHE A 38 -29.39 17.66 -26.11
CA PHE A 38 -30.04 16.45 -26.58
C PHE A 38 -29.31 15.87 -27.78
N ILE A 39 -28.88 14.61 -27.67
CA ILE A 39 -28.22 13.88 -28.74
C ILE A 39 -29.05 12.64 -29.08
N VAL A 40 -29.37 12.46 -30.36
CA VAL A 40 -29.93 11.21 -30.90
C VAL A 40 -28.99 10.74 -32.00
N GLU A 41 -28.43 9.54 -31.86
CA GLU A 41 -27.43 9.03 -32.80
C GLU A 41 -27.59 7.55 -33.13
N ASN A 42 -27.19 7.21 -34.35
CA ASN A 42 -27.06 5.83 -34.80
C ASN A 42 -25.65 5.59 -35.32
N ASN A 43 -24.79 5.14 -34.42
CA ASN A 43 -23.39 4.82 -34.70
C ASN A 43 -23.10 3.30 -34.69
N ASN A 44 -24.05 2.49 -34.20
CA ASN A 44 -23.82 1.06 -33.95
C ASN A 44 -24.62 0.15 -34.88
N LEU A 45 -25.63 0.66 -35.58
CA LEU A 45 -26.39 -0.10 -36.58
C LEU A 45 -26.08 0.40 -37.99
N THR A 46 -26.06 -0.52 -38.95
CA THR A 46 -25.84 -0.19 -40.37
C THR A 46 -27.11 0.20 -41.11
N THR A 47 -28.27 0.08 -40.45
CA THR A 47 -29.59 0.41 -40.99
C THR A 47 -30.07 1.77 -40.48
N GLY A 48 -30.93 2.45 -41.26
CA GLY A 48 -31.51 3.75 -40.89
C GLY A 48 -30.54 4.93 -41.04
N PRO A 49 -30.96 6.15 -40.66
CA PRO A 49 -30.11 7.33 -40.69
C PRO A 49 -28.86 7.10 -39.83
N GLN A 50 -27.69 7.44 -40.34
CA GLN A 50 -26.39 7.17 -39.69
C GLN A 50 -25.85 8.45 -39.04
N GLY A 51 -25.11 8.31 -37.95
CA GLY A 51 -24.48 9.43 -37.24
C GLY A 51 -25.45 10.20 -36.34
N GLU A 52 -25.14 11.47 -36.10
CA GLU A 52 -25.98 12.38 -35.32
C GLU A 52 -27.25 12.75 -36.10
N ILE A 53 -28.40 12.38 -35.53
CA ILE A 53 -29.75 12.69 -36.03
C ILE A 53 -30.26 13.97 -35.36
N ILE A 54 -30.01 14.11 -34.06
CA ILE A 54 -30.23 15.32 -33.27
C ILE A 54 -28.94 15.58 -32.47
N ASN A 55 -28.53 16.84 -32.42
CA ASN A 55 -27.49 17.35 -31.53
C ASN A 55 -27.81 18.83 -31.30
N GLU A 56 -28.67 19.10 -30.32
CA GLU A 56 -29.24 20.43 -30.08
C GLU A 56 -29.14 20.78 -28.60
N GLU A 57 -28.70 22.01 -28.30
CA GLU A 57 -28.74 22.57 -26.96
C GLU A 57 -30.07 23.30 -26.77
N VAL A 58 -30.84 22.90 -25.75
CA VAL A 58 -32.20 23.38 -25.53
C VAL A 58 -32.30 24.12 -24.20
N LYS A 59 -32.89 25.32 -24.25
CA LYS A 59 -33.23 26.10 -23.05
C LYS A 59 -34.53 25.58 -22.42
N LEU A 60 -34.42 24.95 -21.25
CA LEU A 60 -35.55 24.40 -20.52
C LEU A 60 -36.53 25.47 -20.05
N GLN A 61 -37.81 25.12 -20.07
CA GLN A 61 -38.94 25.87 -19.54
C GLN A 61 -39.58 25.11 -18.36
N SER A 62 -40.30 25.83 -17.51
CA SER A 62 -41.07 25.19 -16.42
C SER A 62 -42.08 24.21 -17.00
N GLY A 63 -42.17 23.03 -16.40
CA GLY A 63 -42.94 21.88 -16.88
C GLY A 63 -42.18 20.92 -17.81
N ASP A 64 -41.00 21.28 -18.31
CA ASP A 64 -40.24 20.41 -19.21
C ASP A 64 -39.72 19.16 -18.50
N THR A 65 -39.90 18.02 -19.17
CA THR A 65 -39.22 16.75 -18.90
C THR A 65 -38.30 16.41 -20.07
N ALA A 66 -37.32 15.54 -19.85
CA ALA A 66 -36.45 15.08 -20.93
C ALA A 66 -37.27 14.42 -22.06
N LEU A 67 -38.36 13.73 -21.70
CA LEU A 67 -39.29 13.14 -22.67
C LEU A 67 -39.99 14.23 -23.50
N SER A 68 -40.61 15.22 -22.84
CA SER A 68 -41.38 16.25 -23.55
C SER A 68 -40.50 17.09 -24.47
N VAL A 69 -39.25 17.35 -24.07
CA VAL A 69 -38.28 18.07 -24.89
C VAL A 69 -37.85 17.23 -26.09
N LEU A 70 -37.55 15.94 -25.90
CA LEU A 70 -37.21 15.04 -27.00
C LEU A 70 -38.35 14.94 -28.03
N GLU A 71 -39.59 14.76 -27.57
CA GLU A 71 -40.78 14.72 -28.44
C GLU A 71 -40.91 16.00 -29.26
N SER A 72 -40.74 17.17 -28.62
CA SER A 72 -40.78 18.46 -29.30
C SER A 72 -39.68 18.61 -30.37
N LEU A 73 -38.45 18.17 -30.09
CA LEU A 73 -37.34 18.23 -31.04
C LEU A 73 -37.58 17.31 -32.25
N LEU A 74 -38.12 16.12 -32.02
CA LEU A 74 -38.44 15.15 -33.07
C LEU A 74 -39.57 15.67 -33.96
N ASP A 75 -40.63 16.23 -33.36
CA ASP A 75 -41.76 16.84 -34.08
C ASP A 75 -41.31 18.04 -34.93
N GLU A 76 -40.49 18.94 -34.38
CA GLU A 76 -39.96 20.10 -35.10
C GLU A 76 -39.16 19.68 -36.36
N LYS A 77 -38.36 18.62 -36.23
CA LYS A 77 -37.55 18.07 -37.32
C LYS A 77 -38.31 17.09 -38.22
N ASN A 78 -39.61 16.85 -37.94
CA ASN A 78 -40.47 15.92 -38.67
C ASN A 78 -39.88 14.50 -38.75
N ILE A 79 -39.35 14.02 -37.62
CA ILE A 79 -38.76 12.69 -37.45
C ILE A 79 -39.80 11.79 -36.80
N SER A 80 -40.05 10.60 -37.37
CA SER A 80 -40.99 9.64 -36.76
C SER A 80 -40.44 9.12 -35.43
N TYR A 81 -41.33 8.93 -34.46
CA TYR A 81 -41.01 8.22 -33.24
C TYR A 81 -42.25 7.49 -32.70
N THR A 82 -41.99 6.49 -31.85
CA THR A 82 -43.02 5.78 -31.09
C THR A 82 -42.61 5.72 -29.63
N TYR A 83 -43.43 6.27 -28.74
CA TYR A 83 -43.28 6.16 -27.30
C TYR A 83 -44.21 5.07 -26.74
N ASP A 84 -43.68 4.15 -25.95
CA ASP A 84 -44.45 3.15 -25.21
C ASP A 84 -44.59 3.58 -23.74
N SER A 85 -45.72 4.19 -23.44
CA SER A 85 -46.09 4.63 -22.08
C SER A 85 -46.15 3.50 -21.04
N SER A 86 -46.22 2.23 -21.45
CA SER A 86 -46.27 1.09 -20.52
C SER A 86 -44.93 0.86 -19.82
N TYR A 87 -43.84 1.28 -20.46
CA TYR A 87 -42.46 1.11 -19.98
C TYR A 87 -41.70 2.44 -19.87
N ASP A 88 -42.37 3.57 -20.16
CA ASP A 88 -41.75 4.90 -20.28
C ASP A 88 -40.49 4.88 -21.18
N TYR A 89 -40.66 4.32 -22.38
CA TYR A 89 -39.56 3.96 -23.28
C TYR A 89 -39.84 4.41 -24.72
N ILE A 90 -38.82 4.93 -25.39
CA ILE A 90 -38.88 5.25 -26.82
C ILE A 90 -38.63 3.98 -27.64
N ALA A 91 -39.71 3.41 -28.16
CA ALA A 91 -39.70 2.17 -28.93
C ALA A 91 -39.20 2.37 -30.37
N GLU A 92 -39.29 3.56 -30.94
CA GLU A 92 -38.82 3.86 -32.29
C GLU A 92 -38.42 5.32 -32.45
N ILE A 93 -37.37 5.55 -33.24
CA ILE A 93 -36.99 6.87 -33.78
C ILE A 93 -36.51 6.66 -35.22
N ALA A 94 -36.96 7.50 -36.15
CA ALA A 94 -36.53 7.54 -37.55
C ALA A 94 -36.61 6.18 -38.30
N GLY A 95 -37.61 5.38 -37.97
CA GLY A 95 -37.89 4.05 -38.51
C GLY A 95 -37.12 2.91 -37.84
N LEU A 96 -36.24 3.19 -36.88
CA LEU A 96 -35.46 2.20 -36.15
C LEU A 96 -36.18 1.80 -34.86
N GLN A 97 -36.57 0.52 -34.78
CA GLN A 97 -37.40 -0.01 -33.70
C GLN A 97 -36.58 -0.81 -32.68
N ASN A 98 -36.93 -0.69 -31.41
CA ASN A 98 -36.49 -1.52 -30.28
C ASN A 98 -34.96 -1.64 -30.14
N CYS A 99 -34.23 -0.59 -30.46
CA CYS A 99 -32.77 -0.58 -30.40
C CYS A 99 -32.20 0.66 -29.70
N TRP A 100 -33.02 1.48 -29.06
CA TRP A 100 -32.60 2.74 -28.46
C TRP A 100 -32.28 2.57 -26.98
N MET A 101 -31.13 3.07 -26.55
CA MET A 101 -30.83 3.22 -25.13
C MET A 101 -30.64 4.69 -24.79
N PHE A 102 -31.27 5.08 -23.69
CA PHE A 102 -31.18 6.40 -23.11
C PHE A 102 -30.06 6.42 -22.06
N SER A 103 -29.22 7.45 -22.11
CA SER A 103 -28.31 7.81 -21.03
C SER A 103 -28.44 9.28 -20.64
N TYR A 104 -28.11 9.52 -19.38
CA TYR A 104 -28.03 10.83 -18.75
C TYR A 104 -26.59 11.07 -18.34
N ASP A 105 -25.91 12.08 -18.89
CA ASP A 105 -24.47 12.35 -18.66
C ASP A 105 -23.58 11.10 -18.83
N ASP A 106 -23.83 10.34 -19.90
CA ASP A 106 -23.13 9.08 -20.21
C ASP A 106 -23.42 7.92 -19.22
N TYR A 107 -24.35 8.09 -18.28
CA TYR A 107 -24.82 7.08 -17.34
C TYR A 107 -26.12 6.39 -17.79
N TYR A 108 -26.12 5.06 -17.82
CA TYR A 108 -27.28 4.20 -18.06
C TYR A 108 -27.86 3.75 -16.71
N GLY A 109 -28.82 4.53 -16.21
CA GLY A 109 -29.50 4.29 -14.95
C GLY A 109 -30.83 3.55 -15.05
N TYR A 110 -31.47 3.37 -13.90
CA TYR A 110 -32.81 2.77 -13.83
C TYR A 110 -33.95 3.79 -14.04
N ASP A 111 -33.66 5.07 -13.87
CA ASP A 111 -34.68 6.10 -14.03
C ASP A 111 -35.09 6.22 -15.50
N SER A 112 -36.39 6.20 -15.70
CA SER A 112 -36.97 6.36 -17.03
C SER A 112 -36.86 7.80 -17.51
N ILE A 113 -36.96 8.03 -18.81
CA ILE A 113 -36.71 9.37 -19.37
C ILE A 113 -37.64 10.45 -18.77
N SER A 114 -38.88 10.13 -18.40
CA SER A 114 -39.79 11.12 -17.81
C SER A 114 -39.43 11.54 -16.38
N HIS A 115 -38.57 10.77 -15.68
CA HIS A 115 -38.06 11.12 -14.35
C HIS A 115 -37.29 12.44 -14.37
N TYR A 116 -36.51 12.64 -15.44
CA TYR A 116 -35.65 13.80 -15.60
C TYR A 116 -36.49 15.02 -16.01
N SER A 117 -36.68 15.94 -15.07
CA SER A 117 -37.47 17.16 -15.24
C SER A 117 -36.74 18.40 -14.73
N TYR A 118 -37.09 19.56 -15.32
CA TYR A 118 -36.56 20.85 -14.92
C TYR A 118 -37.10 21.29 -13.55
N ASP A 119 -38.42 21.25 -13.37
CA ASP A 119 -39.07 21.66 -12.11
C ASP A 119 -38.73 20.70 -10.94
N GLY A 120 -38.40 19.44 -11.25
CA GLY A 120 -37.95 18.45 -10.27
C GLY A 120 -36.47 18.59 -9.88
N GLY A 121 -35.70 19.47 -10.54
CA GLY A 121 -34.28 19.71 -10.24
C GLY A 121 -33.32 18.61 -10.72
N THR A 122 -33.84 17.59 -11.39
CA THR A 122 -33.06 16.46 -11.95
C THR A 122 -32.39 16.77 -13.29
N LEU A 123 -32.91 17.75 -14.05
CA LEU A 123 -32.23 18.30 -15.22
C LEU A 123 -31.57 19.62 -14.85
N LYS A 124 -30.25 19.67 -14.96
CA LYS A 124 -29.39 20.80 -14.60
C LYS A 124 -28.70 21.37 -15.83
N TYR A 125 -28.12 22.55 -15.66
CA TYR A 125 -27.40 23.23 -16.73
C TYR A 125 -26.17 22.42 -17.14
N GLY A 126 -26.02 22.18 -18.45
CA GLY A 126 -24.92 21.44 -19.03
C GLY A 126 -25.13 19.93 -19.09
N ASP A 127 -26.23 19.40 -18.55
CA ASP A 127 -26.54 17.98 -18.64
C ASP A 127 -26.71 17.54 -20.11
N VAL A 128 -26.43 16.27 -20.37
CA VAL A 128 -26.57 15.65 -21.69
C VAL A 128 -27.57 14.50 -21.62
N ILE A 129 -28.63 14.61 -22.41
CA ILE A 129 -29.59 13.54 -22.66
C ILE A 129 -29.25 12.90 -23.99
N LYS A 130 -28.89 11.62 -23.97
CA LYS A 130 -28.41 10.91 -25.15
C LYS A 130 -29.23 9.65 -25.44
N PHE A 131 -29.63 9.50 -26.70
CA PHE A 131 -30.20 8.28 -27.26
C PHE A 131 -29.24 7.69 -28.28
N SER A 132 -28.75 6.48 -28.00
CA SER A 132 -27.88 5.75 -28.90
C SER A 132 -28.52 4.43 -29.29
N THR A 133 -28.38 4.06 -30.57
CA THR A 133 -28.71 2.71 -31.00
C THR A 133 -27.75 1.68 -30.38
N THR A 134 -28.25 0.52 -29.98
CA THR A 134 -27.46 -0.66 -29.55
C THR A 134 -27.77 -1.87 -30.43
N ALA A 135 -26.74 -2.67 -30.70
CA ALA A 135 -26.84 -3.98 -31.33
C ALA A 135 -26.79 -5.15 -30.33
N ASP A 136 -26.42 -4.89 -29.07
CA ASP A 136 -26.12 -5.91 -28.06
C ASP A 136 -26.81 -5.64 -26.70
N TYR A 137 -27.83 -4.79 -26.66
CA TYR A 137 -28.54 -4.41 -25.43
C TYR A 137 -27.64 -3.69 -24.39
N GLY A 138 -26.65 -2.91 -24.84
CA GLY A 138 -25.88 -1.98 -24.01
C GLY A 138 -24.36 -2.22 -23.86
N PRO A 139 -23.81 -3.45 -23.90
CA PRO A 139 -22.37 -3.69 -23.80
C PRO A 139 -21.54 -2.99 -24.89
N ASP A 140 -22.11 -2.81 -26.08
CA ASP A 140 -21.54 -2.03 -27.19
C ASP A 140 -21.52 -0.52 -26.92
N LEU A 141 -22.32 -0.06 -25.95
CA LEU A 141 -22.37 1.31 -25.46
C LEU A 141 -21.58 1.52 -24.16
N GLY A 142 -21.02 0.45 -23.57
CA GLY A 142 -20.30 0.49 -22.28
C GLY A 142 -21.18 0.22 -21.05
N SER A 143 -22.44 -0.18 -21.22
CA SER A 143 -23.34 -0.59 -20.13
C SER A 143 -23.14 -2.09 -19.84
N TYR A 144 -22.53 -2.42 -18.70
CA TYR A 144 -22.17 -3.81 -18.35
C TYR A 144 -22.85 -4.30 -17.07
N TRP A 145 -23.69 -5.33 -17.23
CA TRP A 145 -24.46 -5.93 -16.14
C TRP A 145 -23.69 -6.99 -15.33
N THR A 146 -22.52 -7.41 -15.80
CA THR A 146 -21.80 -8.59 -15.30
C THR A 146 -20.62 -8.26 -14.39
N ASN A 147 -20.30 -6.98 -14.20
CA ASN A 147 -19.20 -6.53 -13.35
C ASN A 147 -19.55 -5.20 -12.66
N ASN A 148 -18.90 -4.92 -11.54
CA ASN A 148 -19.10 -3.69 -10.76
C ASN A 148 -17.84 -2.79 -10.81
N ASP A 149 -17.24 -2.66 -12.00
CA ASP A 149 -16.02 -1.86 -12.19
C ASP A 149 -16.36 -0.36 -12.28
N THR A 150 -16.14 0.34 -11.17
CA THR A 150 -16.35 1.78 -10.97
C THR A 150 -15.07 2.58 -11.22
N ARG A 151 -14.12 2.06 -11.99
CA ARG A 151 -12.93 2.81 -12.39
C ARG A 151 -13.25 3.67 -13.62
N LEU A 152 -12.55 4.78 -13.76
CA LEU A 152 -12.60 5.55 -15.00
C LEU A 152 -11.77 4.87 -16.10
N LYS A 153 -12.31 4.85 -17.31
CA LYS A 153 -11.65 4.46 -18.56
C LYS A 153 -10.81 5.60 -19.12
N SER A 154 -11.28 6.84 -18.96
CA SER A 154 -10.54 8.05 -19.33
C SER A 154 -10.85 9.21 -18.40
N LEU A 155 -9.90 10.13 -18.29
CA LEU A 155 -10.03 11.40 -17.56
C LEU A 155 -9.16 12.46 -18.25
N SER A 156 -9.75 13.61 -18.58
CA SER A 156 -9.06 14.75 -19.17
C SER A 156 -9.68 16.07 -18.77
N VAL A 157 -8.95 17.14 -19.05
CA VAL A 157 -9.40 18.54 -18.91
C VAL A 157 -9.19 19.26 -20.24
N ASP A 158 -10.03 20.24 -20.55
CA ASP A 158 -9.93 21.02 -21.80
C ASP A 158 -8.94 22.20 -21.72
N ASN A 159 -8.80 22.82 -20.54
CA ASN A 159 -7.93 23.95 -20.28
C ASN A 159 -6.80 23.55 -19.32
N GLY A 160 -5.62 23.26 -19.90
CA GLY A 160 -4.44 22.77 -19.19
C GLY A 160 -4.14 21.30 -19.50
N TYR A 161 -3.36 20.65 -18.64
CA TYR A 161 -3.04 19.23 -18.75
C TYR A 161 -2.71 18.59 -17.40
N LEU A 162 -3.01 17.30 -17.25
CA LEU A 162 -2.63 16.52 -16.07
C LEU A 162 -1.12 16.24 -16.06
N ASP A 163 -0.49 16.22 -14.88
CA ASP A 163 0.96 16.00 -14.69
C ASP A 163 1.51 14.69 -15.26
N LYS A 164 0.62 13.75 -15.55
CA LYS A 164 0.90 12.46 -16.17
C LYS A 164 -0.32 11.99 -16.96
N PRO A 165 -0.13 11.08 -17.94
CA PRO A 165 -1.25 10.41 -18.60
C PRO A 165 -2.17 9.74 -17.58
N PHE A 166 -3.47 9.73 -17.87
CA PHE A 166 -4.44 9.04 -17.04
C PHE A 166 -4.17 7.53 -17.02
N ASP A 167 -4.20 6.95 -15.83
CA ASP A 167 -4.20 5.52 -15.55
C ASP A 167 -5.21 5.28 -14.42
N SER A 168 -6.04 4.26 -14.55
CA SER A 168 -7.12 4.01 -13.60
C SER A 168 -6.64 3.54 -12.22
N ASP A 169 -5.37 3.14 -12.11
CA ASP A 169 -4.72 2.78 -10.84
C ASP A 169 -4.13 3.99 -10.09
N TYR A 170 -4.03 5.17 -10.71
CA TYR A 170 -3.64 6.41 -10.02
C TYR A 170 -4.88 7.25 -9.69
N HIS A 171 -4.95 7.73 -8.46
CA HIS A 171 -6.04 8.52 -7.90
C HIS A 171 -5.67 9.97 -7.62
N LEU A 172 -4.42 10.38 -7.90
CA LEU A 172 -3.93 11.71 -7.61
C LEU A 172 -3.27 12.33 -8.83
N TYR A 173 -3.79 13.46 -9.28
CA TYR A 173 -3.30 14.24 -10.41
C TYR A 173 -3.07 15.69 -10.05
N ILE A 174 -2.18 16.34 -10.80
CA ILE A 174 -2.01 17.80 -10.75
C ILE A 174 -2.41 18.35 -12.11
N LEU A 175 -3.36 19.28 -12.12
CA LEU A 175 -3.75 20.03 -13.30
C LEU A 175 -2.81 21.23 -13.49
N ASN A 176 -2.04 21.25 -14.56
CA ASN A 176 -1.19 22.38 -14.93
C ASN A 176 -1.96 23.30 -15.89
N MET A 177 -2.12 24.56 -15.50
CA MET A 177 -2.76 25.62 -16.29
C MET A 177 -1.76 26.75 -16.56
N GLU A 178 -1.95 27.50 -17.65
CA GLU A 178 -1.11 28.66 -17.96
C GLU A 178 -1.35 29.82 -17.00
N GLU A 179 -2.62 30.06 -16.64
CA GLU A 179 -3.06 31.10 -15.72
C GLU A 179 -3.36 30.52 -14.33
N ASP A 180 -3.28 31.35 -13.28
CA ASP A 180 -3.58 30.93 -11.90
C ASP A 180 -5.09 30.67 -11.65
N SER A 181 -5.97 31.00 -12.62
CA SER A 181 -7.40 30.71 -12.58
C SER A 181 -8.01 30.64 -13.98
N GLY A 182 -9.15 29.96 -14.12
CA GLY A 182 -9.88 29.88 -15.38
C GLY A 182 -11.03 28.88 -15.33
N PHE A 183 -11.84 28.83 -16.39
CA PHE A 183 -12.82 27.77 -16.57
C PHE A 183 -12.15 26.51 -17.11
N VAL A 184 -12.57 25.36 -16.59
CA VAL A 184 -12.17 24.02 -17.03
C VAL A 184 -13.41 23.14 -17.19
N LYS A 185 -13.38 22.23 -18.15
CA LYS A 185 -14.32 21.13 -18.30
C LYS A 185 -13.59 19.84 -18.01
N VAL A 186 -14.09 19.10 -17.02
CA VAL A 186 -13.56 17.77 -16.68
C VAL A 186 -14.34 16.73 -17.49
N SER A 187 -13.65 16.06 -18.41
CA SER A 187 -14.20 14.96 -19.19
C SER A 187 -13.77 13.64 -18.58
N ALA A 188 -14.71 12.73 -18.34
CA ALA A 188 -14.43 11.41 -17.81
C ALA A 188 -15.35 10.38 -18.46
N GLU A 189 -14.86 9.15 -18.66
CA GLU A 189 -15.65 8.02 -19.15
C GLU A 189 -15.53 6.88 -18.14
N ALA A 190 -16.63 6.33 -17.65
CA ALA A 190 -16.63 5.17 -16.77
C ALA A 190 -16.23 3.89 -17.54
N MET A 191 -15.56 2.95 -16.86
CA MET A 191 -15.33 1.60 -17.39
C MET A 191 -16.65 0.83 -17.54
N ASN A 192 -17.59 1.09 -16.63
CA ASN A 192 -18.95 0.60 -16.71
C ASN A 192 -19.92 1.76 -16.54
N LYS A 193 -20.60 2.12 -17.63
CA LYS A 193 -21.53 3.24 -17.70
C LYS A 193 -22.86 2.99 -16.97
N ASN A 194 -23.02 1.85 -16.32
CA ASN A 194 -24.08 1.63 -15.33
C ASN A 194 -23.78 2.29 -13.98
N TYR A 195 -22.61 2.94 -13.85
CA TYR A 195 -22.24 3.79 -12.73
C TYR A 195 -22.07 5.23 -13.21
N MET A 196 -22.53 6.15 -12.37
CA MET A 196 -22.55 7.57 -12.68
C MET A 196 -21.23 8.20 -12.27
N VAL A 197 -20.74 9.11 -13.10
CA VAL A 197 -19.55 9.93 -12.80
C VAL A 197 -19.98 11.35 -12.45
N ARG A 198 -19.44 11.89 -11.35
CA ARG A 198 -19.67 13.28 -10.92
C ARG A 198 -18.40 13.96 -10.46
N VAL A 199 -18.38 15.27 -10.61
CA VAL A 199 -17.25 16.12 -10.25
C VAL A 199 -17.62 16.97 -9.05
N TYR A 200 -16.74 17.07 -8.06
CA TYR A 200 -16.89 17.94 -6.90
C TYR A 200 -15.70 18.88 -6.81
N LYS A 201 -15.91 20.04 -6.18
CA LYS A 201 -14.88 21.06 -6.00
C LYS A 201 -14.72 21.38 -4.52
N ASN A 202 -13.48 21.29 -4.03
CA ASN A 202 -12.99 21.60 -2.68
C ASN A 202 -13.57 20.77 -1.53
N ASP A 203 -14.87 20.49 -1.56
CA ASP A 203 -15.54 19.61 -0.61
C ASP A 203 -16.06 18.38 -1.37
N PHE A 204 -15.82 17.18 -0.81
CA PHE A 204 -16.32 15.93 -1.38
C PHE A 204 -17.54 15.46 -0.57
N THR A 205 -18.73 15.87 -1.01
CA THR A 205 -20.01 15.65 -0.32
C THR A 205 -20.99 14.85 -1.19
N PRO A 206 -20.66 13.59 -1.58
CA PRO A 206 -21.47 12.81 -2.50
C PRO A 206 -22.85 12.40 -1.95
N GLU A 207 -23.08 12.57 -0.64
CA GLU A 207 -24.37 12.38 0.02
C GLU A 207 -25.30 13.61 -0.08
N GLU A 208 -24.76 14.78 -0.44
CA GLU A 208 -25.52 16.04 -0.50
C GLU A 208 -25.93 16.40 -1.95
N GLU A 209 -27.23 16.44 -2.22
CA GLU A 209 -27.77 16.80 -3.54
C GLU A 209 -27.35 18.21 -3.98
N GLY A 210 -26.90 18.34 -5.23
CA GLY A 210 -26.62 19.64 -5.85
C GLY A 210 -25.25 20.23 -5.51
N THR A 211 -24.40 19.49 -4.80
CA THR A 211 -23.00 19.86 -4.55
C THR A 211 -22.05 19.39 -5.66
N ASP A 212 -22.59 18.61 -6.61
CA ASP A 212 -21.91 18.03 -7.75
C ASP A 212 -22.02 18.87 -9.02
N TYR A 213 -21.03 18.71 -9.90
CA TYR A 213 -21.00 19.18 -11.27
C TYR A 213 -21.08 17.98 -12.22
N ALA A 214 -21.88 18.12 -13.29
CA ALA A 214 -21.91 17.16 -14.38
C ALA A 214 -20.55 17.12 -15.10
N ILE A 215 -20.21 15.97 -15.69
CA ILE A 215 -19.03 15.88 -16.56
C ILE A 215 -19.17 16.84 -17.74
N ASN A 216 -18.07 17.42 -18.20
CA ASN A 216 -18.00 18.43 -19.25
C ASN A 216 -18.70 19.79 -18.97
N SER A 217 -19.28 19.97 -17.78
CA SER A 217 -19.77 21.30 -17.36
C SER A 217 -18.60 22.27 -17.16
N GLU A 218 -18.84 23.56 -17.43
CA GLU A 218 -17.84 24.61 -17.17
C GLU A 218 -17.70 24.86 -15.67
N LEU A 219 -16.50 24.62 -15.15
CA LEU A 219 -16.16 24.82 -13.76
C LEU A 219 -15.06 25.89 -13.64
N TYR A 220 -15.35 26.98 -12.94
CA TYR A 220 -14.32 27.97 -12.61
C TYR A 220 -13.41 27.43 -11.51
N VAL A 221 -12.10 27.41 -11.75
CA VAL A 221 -11.08 26.95 -10.80
C VAL A 221 -9.99 27.98 -10.61
N GLU A 222 -9.42 27.98 -9.41
CA GLU A 222 -8.24 28.75 -9.02
C GLU A 222 -7.15 27.79 -8.55
N LYS A 223 -5.91 28.22 -8.65
CA LYS A 223 -4.76 27.47 -8.15
C LYS A 223 -4.93 27.15 -6.66
N GLY A 224 -4.79 25.87 -6.33
CA GLY A 224 -5.02 25.33 -4.99
C GLY A 224 -6.37 24.67 -4.81
N ASP A 225 -7.33 24.90 -5.72
CA ASP A 225 -8.58 24.16 -5.72
C ASP A 225 -8.32 22.66 -5.92
N VAL A 226 -9.23 21.85 -5.38
CA VAL A 226 -9.22 20.40 -5.49
C VAL A 226 -10.48 19.96 -6.19
N LEU A 227 -10.34 19.14 -7.23
CA LEU A 227 -11.45 18.49 -7.90
C LEU A 227 -11.47 17.01 -7.52
N TYR A 228 -12.65 16.50 -7.24
CA TYR A 228 -12.88 15.07 -7.01
C TYR A 228 -13.74 14.54 -8.14
N VAL A 229 -13.25 13.57 -8.89
CA VAL A 229 -14.03 12.86 -9.91
C VAL A 229 -14.38 11.50 -9.34
N CYS A 230 -15.62 11.33 -8.95
CA CYS A 230 -16.12 10.11 -8.33
C CYS A 230 -16.95 9.30 -9.32
N ASP A 231 -16.70 8.01 -9.38
CA ASP A 231 -17.48 7.04 -10.15
C ASP A 231 -18.11 6.01 -9.19
N GLY A 232 -19.43 5.86 -9.33
CA GLY A 232 -20.20 4.80 -8.67
C GLY A 232 -20.22 4.89 -7.15
N TYR A 233 -20.39 6.09 -6.59
CA TYR A 233 -20.58 6.25 -5.15
C TYR A 233 -21.64 5.28 -4.62
N SER A 234 -21.37 4.62 -3.49
CA SER A 234 -22.14 3.46 -3.03
C SER A 234 -23.63 3.72 -2.78
N SER A 235 -24.00 4.98 -2.52
CA SER A 235 -25.39 5.39 -2.30
C SER A 235 -26.12 5.88 -3.56
N TRP A 236 -25.44 6.01 -4.70
CA TRP A 236 -26.08 6.44 -5.95
C TRP A 236 -26.85 5.31 -6.62
N PRO A 237 -27.91 5.62 -7.38
CA PRO A 237 -28.58 4.65 -8.23
C PRO A 237 -27.59 4.01 -9.22
N SER A 238 -27.74 2.72 -9.49
CA SER A 238 -26.97 2.01 -10.51
C SER A 238 -27.79 0.86 -11.05
N MET A 239 -27.62 0.53 -12.34
CA MET A 239 -28.16 -0.68 -12.94
C MET A 239 -27.54 -1.99 -12.40
N ASN A 240 -26.49 -1.89 -11.59
CA ASN A 240 -25.79 -3.01 -11.01
C ASN A 240 -26.11 -3.19 -9.51
N GLY A 241 -25.59 -4.25 -8.89
CA GLY A 241 -25.82 -4.52 -7.46
C GLY A 241 -25.05 -3.57 -6.54
N ASN A 242 -25.51 -3.43 -5.29
CA ASN A 242 -25.01 -2.45 -4.31
C ASN A 242 -23.74 -2.88 -3.53
N ASP A 243 -22.89 -3.74 -4.10
CA ASP A 243 -21.63 -4.18 -3.47
C ASP A 243 -20.38 -3.60 -4.13
N GLN A 244 -20.55 -2.57 -4.96
CA GLN A 244 -19.46 -1.82 -5.56
C GLN A 244 -18.62 -1.08 -4.50
N LYS A 245 -17.34 -0.87 -4.84
CA LYS A 245 -16.47 0.05 -4.13
C LYS A 245 -16.29 1.27 -5.00
N GLU A 246 -16.64 2.46 -4.53
CA GLU A 246 -16.45 3.70 -5.27
C GLU A 246 -14.97 3.98 -5.56
N ASN A 247 -14.69 4.63 -6.69
CA ASN A 247 -13.39 5.20 -6.97
C ASN A 247 -13.48 6.72 -7.06
N VAL A 248 -12.49 7.39 -6.46
CA VAL A 248 -12.39 8.85 -6.47
C VAL A 248 -11.01 9.23 -6.99
N TYR A 249 -10.99 10.06 -8.03
CA TYR A 249 -9.78 10.61 -8.64
C TYR A 249 -9.68 12.08 -8.24
N VAL A 250 -8.59 12.43 -7.56
CA VAL A 250 -8.34 13.76 -7.01
C VAL A 250 -7.41 14.52 -7.93
N ILE A 251 -7.85 15.69 -8.39
CA ILE A 251 -7.07 16.61 -9.24
C ILE A 251 -6.80 17.88 -8.44
N VAL A 252 -5.53 18.22 -8.25
CA VAL A 252 -5.13 19.48 -7.61
C VAL A 252 -4.82 20.52 -8.68
N VAL A 253 -5.48 21.68 -8.63
CA VAL A 253 -5.32 22.74 -9.63
C VAL A 253 -4.03 23.53 -9.40
N GLY A 254 -3.19 23.61 -10.43
CA GLY A 254 -1.90 24.27 -10.47
C GLY A 254 -0.72 23.47 -9.93
N ALA A 255 0.49 23.79 -10.39
CA ALA A 255 1.71 23.13 -9.94
C ALA A 255 1.97 23.35 -8.44
N LYS A 256 2.10 22.24 -7.72
CA LYS A 256 2.29 22.24 -6.27
C LYS A 256 3.67 22.70 -5.79
N ASP A 257 4.64 22.75 -6.69
CA ASP A 257 6.01 23.17 -6.40
C ASP A 257 6.08 24.64 -5.92
N ALA A 258 5.05 25.44 -6.22
CA ALA A 258 4.90 26.81 -5.70
C ALA A 258 4.28 26.88 -4.28
N PHE A 259 3.73 25.78 -3.75
CA PHE A 259 2.95 25.73 -2.49
C PHE A 259 3.37 24.62 -1.49
N GLY A 260 4.52 23.96 -1.67
CA GLY A 260 5.13 23.14 -0.61
C GLY A 260 4.62 21.69 -0.46
N GLY A 261 4.12 21.08 -1.54
CA GLY A 261 3.74 19.66 -1.51
C GLY A 261 2.34 19.39 -0.93
N ILE A 262 1.88 18.15 -1.04
CA ILE A 262 0.57 17.71 -0.55
C ILE A 262 0.58 17.75 0.97
N ASP A 263 -0.37 18.47 1.55
CA ASP A 263 -0.54 18.53 3.00
C ASP A 263 -1.06 17.18 3.49
N ILE A 264 -0.15 16.25 3.67
CA ILE A 264 -0.41 14.93 4.23
C ILE A 264 0.57 14.74 5.37
N ASP A 265 0.03 14.34 6.51
CA ASP A 265 0.80 14.01 7.70
C ASP A 265 0.48 12.57 8.14
N VAL A 266 1.38 12.00 8.94
CA VAL A 266 1.20 10.72 9.58
C VAL A 266 0.88 10.92 11.05
N ASN A 267 -0.33 10.52 11.44
CA ASN A 267 -0.78 10.58 12.82
C ASN A 267 -0.67 9.19 13.46
N TYR A 268 -0.14 9.11 14.67
CA TYR A 268 0.02 7.83 15.37
C TYR A 268 -0.12 7.95 16.88
N ARG A 269 -0.45 6.83 17.52
CA ARG A 269 -0.46 6.69 18.98
C ARG A 269 -0.12 5.27 19.37
N VAL A 270 0.31 5.08 20.61
CA VAL A 270 0.68 3.76 21.12
C VAL A 270 -0.11 3.39 22.38
N HIS A 271 -0.23 2.09 22.60
CA HIS A 271 -0.72 1.53 23.85
C HIS A 271 0.47 1.25 24.77
N VAL A 272 0.55 1.97 25.89
CA VAL A 272 1.64 1.89 26.86
C VAL A 272 1.24 1.04 28.06
N GLN A 273 2.11 0.13 28.49
CA GLN A 273 1.90 -0.68 29.68
C GLN A 273 1.50 0.17 30.89
N SER A 274 0.43 -0.27 31.58
CA SER A 274 -0.16 0.37 32.76
C SER A 274 -0.88 1.70 32.50
N PHE A 275 -0.78 2.29 31.30
CA PHE A 275 -1.47 3.56 30.97
C PHE A 275 -2.58 3.37 29.94
N GLY A 276 -2.49 2.35 29.09
CA GLY A 276 -3.46 2.15 28.03
C GLY A 276 -3.06 2.89 26.75
N TRP A 277 -4.04 3.13 25.89
CA TRP A 277 -3.88 4.02 24.73
C TRP A 277 -3.65 5.46 25.19
N GLU A 278 -2.76 6.17 24.51
CA GLU A 278 -2.72 7.62 24.57
C GLU A 278 -4.05 8.20 24.09
N SER A 279 -4.49 9.32 24.70
CA SER A 279 -5.79 9.94 24.41
C SER A 279 -5.86 10.36 22.94
N ASP A 280 -4.80 11.00 22.46
CA ASP A 280 -4.74 11.64 21.17
C ASP A 280 -3.66 11.00 20.28
N PHE A 281 -3.84 11.16 18.97
CA PHE A 281 -2.78 10.87 18.01
C PHE A 281 -1.79 12.04 18.00
N VAL A 282 -0.50 11.73 18.04
CA VAL A 282 0.56 12.73 17.82
C VAL A 282 0.80 12.90 16.33
N LYS A 283 1.28 14.09 15.94
CA LYS A 283 1.59 14.42 14.54
C LYS A 283 2.96 13.89 14.09
N GLY A 284 3.25 14.01 12.80
CA GLY A 284 4.54 13.70 12.23
C GLY A 284 5.69 14.38 13.00
N GLY A 285 6.70 13.59 13.38
CA GLY A 285 7.91 14.07 14.03
C GLY A 285 7.81 14.24 15.56
N GLU A 286 6.62 14.10 16.14
CA GLU A 286 6.43 14.10 17.59
C GLU A 286 6.85 12.76 18.24
N ILE A 287 6.71 12.60 19.55
CA ILE A 287 7.03 11.34 20.25
C ILE A 287 5.73 10.75 20.76
N SER A 288 5.48 9.49 20.45
CA SER A 288 4.41 8.68 21.05
C SER A 288 5.02 7.58 21.92
N GLY A 289 4.50 7.39 23.13
CA GLY A 289 5.04 6.50 24.15
C GLY A 289 5.79 7.23 25.28
N THR A 290 6.72 6.55 25.94
CA THR A 290 7.42 7.11 27.12
C THR A 290 8.91 6.93 27.05
N VAL A 291 9.66 8.01 27.24
CA VAL A 291 11.12 7.98 27.37
C VAL A 291 11.51 7.90 28.84
N GLY A 292 12.29 6.87 29.22
CA GLY A 292 12.92 6.79 30.55
C GLY A 292 12.01 6.32 31.69
N LYS A 293 10.75 5.98 31.41
CA LYS A 293 9.79 5.46 32.40
C LYS A 293 9.77 3.94 32.50
N ALA A 294 10.58 3.24 31.69
CA ALA A 294 10.66 1.79 31.65
C ALA A 294 9.32 1.09 31.37
N LYS A 295 8.45 1.72 30.57
CA LYS A 295 7.16 1.15 30.16
C LYS A 295 7.26 0.61 28.74
N ARG A 296 6.78 -0.62 28.52
CA ARG A 296 6.73 -1.22 27.17
C ARG A 296 5.56 -0.66 26.38
N LEU A 297 5.74 -0.60 25.06
CA LEU A 297 4.65 -0.55 24.11
C LEU A 297 4.02 -1.94 23.96
N GLU A 298 2.70 -1.99 23.79
CA GLU A 298 1.92 -3.23 23.58
C GLU A 298 1.11 -3.21 22.29
N GLY A 299 0.90 -2.03 21.69
CA GLY A 299 0.23 -1.87 20.41
C GLY A 299 0.45 -0.47 19.83
N ILE A 300 0.19 -0.32 18.54
CA ILE A 300 0.27 0.95 17.81
C ILE A 300 -0.92 1.09 16.85
N GLN A 301 -1.39 2.32 16.69
CA GLN A 301 -2.29 2.75 15.63
C GLN A 301 -1.63 3.92 14.90
N MET A 302 -1.70 3.90 13.58
CA MET A 302 -1.18 4.92 12.69
C MET A 302 -2.13 5.08 11.50
N LYS A 303 -2.29 6.31 11.03
CA LYS A 303 -3.10 6.66 9.86
C LYS A 303 -2.53 7.89 9.16
N LEU A 304 -2.79 8.01 7.87
CA LEU A 304 -2.56 9.27 7.17
C LEU A 304 -3.71 10.23 7.42
N VAL A 305 -3.40 11.52 7.41
CA VAL A 305 -4.38 12.60 7.52
C VAL A 305 -4.00 13.73 6.58
N SER A 306 -4.97 14.52 6.18
CA SER A 306 -4.77 15.76 5.43
C SER A 306 -5.78 16.79 5.89
N ASP A 307 -5.38 18.06 6.03
CA ASP A 307 -6.36 19.12 6.25
C ASP A 307 -7.07 19.52 4.95
N THR A 308 -6.43 19.30 3.79
CA THR A 308 -6.97 19.57 2.44
C THR A 308 -7.83 18.42 1.90
N PHE A 309 -7.46 17.16 2.14
CA PHE A 309 -8.10 15.98 1.51
C PHE A 309 -8.83 15.09 2.54
N LYS A 310 -9.46 15.67 3.56
CA LYS A 310 -9.99 14.94 4.73
C LYS A 310 -10.79 13.68 4.36
N ASP A 311 -11.72 13.82 3.44
CA ASP A 311 -12.65 12.75 3.06
C ASP A 311 -12.16 11.91 1.87
N ALA A 312 -11.00 12.26 1.31
CA ALA A 312 -10.45 11.59 0.13
C ALA A 312 -9.05 10.99 0.33
N VAL A 313 -8.41 11.21 1.48
CA VAL A 313 -7.06 10.71 1.77
C VAL A 313 -6.96 9.19 1.60
N ASP A 314 -8.04 8.48 1.92
CA ASP A 314 -8.13 7.02 1.83
C ASP A 314 -8.05 6.49 0.38
N TYR A 315 -8.39 7.31 -0.62
CA TYR A 315 -8.26 6.94 -2.04
C TYR A 315 -6.84 7.15 -2.57
N LEU A 316 -6.06 8.02 -1.95
CA LEU A 316 -4.69 8.33 -2.38
C LEU A 316 -3.69 7.24 -1.95
N GLY A 317 -4.12 6.31 -1.10
CA GLY A 317 -3.28 5.32 -0.46
C GLY A 317 -3.30 5.45 1.06
N GLY A 318 -2.26 4.96 1.71
CA GLY A 318 -2.24 4.91 3.17
C GLY A 318 -0.92 4.44 3.73
N VAL A 319 -0.95 4.05 5.00
CA VAL A 319 0.17 3.53 5.76
C VAL A 319 -0.11 2.13 6.28
N GLU A 320 0.82 1.23 6.01
CA GLU A 320 0.80 -0.14 6.47
C GLU A 320 1.92 -0.38 7.47
N TYR A 321 1.60 -1.09 8.55
CA TYR A 321 2.56 -1.38 9.61
C TYR A 321 2.31 -2.72 10.27
N ARG A 322 3.38 -3.27 10.83
CA ARG A 322 3.34 -4.48 11.65
C ARG A 322 4.44 -4.47 12.70
N THR A 323 4.26 -5.27 13.76
CA THR A 323 5.19 -5.29 14.89
C THR A 323 5.77 -6.68 15.13
N HIS A 324 6.98 -6.70 15.71
CA HIS A 324 7.57 -7.90 16.29
C HIS A 324 7.18 -7.96 17.76
N ILE A 325 6.45 -9.00 18.14
CA ILE A 325 5.84 -9.14 19.46
C ILE A 325 6.55 -10.24 20.24
N GLN A 326 6.80 -9.98 21.53
CA GLN A 326 7.37 -10.95 22.45
C GLN A 326 6.68 -12.33 22.33
N LYS A 327 7.49 -13.39 22.17
CA LYS A 327 7.09 -14.80 22.02
C LYS A 327 6.30 -15.14 20.74
N GLN A 328 5.89 -14.16 19.95
CA GLN A 328 5.10 -14.39 18.72
C GLN A 328 5.90 -14.11 17.45
N GLY A 329 6.95 -13.28 17.55
CA GLY A 329 7.72 -12.86 16.39
C GLY A 329 7.02 -11.74 15.63
N TRP A 330 7.39 -11.57 14.36
CA TRP A 330 6.70 -10.66 13.44
C TRP A 330 5.26 -11.13 13.18
N GLU A 331 4.32 -10.19 13.22
CA GLU A 331 2.98 -10.43 12.68
C GLU A 331 3.06 -10.84 11.20
N LYS A 332 2.17 -11.76 10.79
CA LYS A 332 2.18 -12.29 9.42
C LYS A 332 1.84 -11.22 8.39
N GLU A 333 0.74 -10.51 8.64
CA GLU A 333 0.20 -9.47 7.77
C GLU A 333 0.52 -8.07 8.30
N PHE A 334 0.54 -7.10 7.39
CA PHE A 334 0.49 -5.69 7.75
C PHE A 334 -0.95 -5.28 8.04
N VAL A 335 -1.15 -4.36 8.97
CA VAL A 335 -2.42 -3.65 9.14
C VAL A 335 -2.31 -2.27 8.52
N SER A 336 -3.41 -1.75 8.00
CA SER A 336 -3.50 -0.42 7.40
C SER A 336 -4.21 0.56 8.35
N ASP A 337 -4.05 1.86 8.09
CA ASP A 337 -4.74 3.02 8.67
C ASP A 337 -5.74 2.75 9.81
N GLY A 338 -5.37 3.24 11.00
CA GLY A 338 -6.20 3.20 12.20
C GLY A 338 -6.35 1.82 12.86
N LYS A 339 -6.02 0.71 12.18
CA LYS A 339 -6.08 -0.64 12.77
C LYS A 339 -4.97 -0.85 13.81
N VAL A 340 -5.15 -1.82 14.70
CA VAL A 340 -4.15 -2.10 15.74
C VAL A 340 -3.13 -3.10 15.24
N SER A 341 -1.85 -2.78 15.36
CA SER A 341 -0.75 -3.75 15.30
C SER A 341 -0.20 -3.97 16.71
N GLY A 342 0.03 -5.23 17.11
CA GLY A 342 0.43 -5.60 18.46
C GLY A 342 -0.63 -6.39 19.25
N THR A 343 -0.44 -6.50 20.57
CA THR A 343 -1.31 -7.29 21.45
C THR A 343 -1.72 -6.52 22.71
N VAL A 344 -2.67 -5.61 22.52
CA VAL A 344 -3.32 -4.86 23.60
C VAL A 344 -3.92 -5.82 24.63
N GLY A 345 -3.63 -5.57 25.92
CA GLY A 345 -4.19 -6.34 27.04
C GLY A 345 -3.59 -7.73 27.29
N LYS A 346 -2.67 -8.22 26.43
CA LYS A 346 -2.01 -9.54 26.62
C LYS A 346 -0.71 -9.46 27.42
N GLY A 347 -0.27 -8.26 27.77
CA GLY A 347 0.96 -8.04 28.55
C GLY A 347 2.25 -8.36 27.80
N LEU A 348 2.20 -8.45 26.47
CA LEU A 348 3.36 -8.74 25.63
C LEU A 348 3.93 -7.42 25.08
N ARG A 349 5.26 -7.26 25.17
CA ARG A 349 5.95 -6.10 24.61
C ARG A 349 6.07 -6.19 23.09
N LEU A 350 6.06 -5.02 22.46
CA LEU A 350 6.64 -4.84 21.13
C LEU A 350 8.17 -4.77 21.25
N GLU A 351 8.89 -5.33 20.29
CA GLU A 351 10.36 -5.36 20.24
C GLU A 351 10.90 -4.67 18.97
N ALA A 352 10.13 -4.66 17.89
CA ALA A 352 10.45 -3.98 16.64
C ALA A 352 9.18 -3.63 15.84
N ILE A 353 9.31 -2.80 14.82
CA ILE A 353 8.23 -2.36 13.92
C ILE A 353 8.74 -2.20 12.48
N GLN A 354 7.85 -2.40 11.51
CA GLN A 354 8.02 -2.03 10.10
C GLN A 354 6.83 -1.16 9.67
N ILE A 355 7.09 -0.11 8.89
CA ILE A 355 6.10 0.86 8.43
C ILE A 355 6.39 1.22 6.98
N LYS A 356 5.40 1.14 6.10
CA LYS A 356 5.51 1.48 4.68
C LYS A 356 4.25 2.21 4.22
N LEU A 357 4.37 2.95 3.13
CA LEU A 357 3.25 3.58 2.46
C LEU A 357 2.78 2.71 1.29
N PHE A 358 1.53 2.86 0.88
CA PHE A 358 0.98 2.29 -0.36
C PHE A 358 0.15 3.34 -1.12
N GLY A 359 -0.29 3.01 -2.34
CA GLY A 359 -1.02 3.92 -3.23
C GLY A 359 -0.17 5.07 -3.78
N ASP A 360 -0.82 6.12 -4.27
CA ASP A 360 -0.17 7.31 -4.82
C ASP A 360 0.74 8.00 -3.82
N ILE A 361 0.37 8.00 -2.53
CA ILE A 361 1.20 8.61 -1.48
C ILE A 361 2.58 7.95 -1.42
N ALA A 362 2.68 6.64 -1.62
CA ALA A 362 3.97 5.95 -1.66
C ALA A 362 4.84 6.38 -2.85
N SER A 363 4.26 6.89 -3.94
CA SER A 363 5.02 7.42 -5.09
C SER A 363 5.61 8.80 -4.81
N LYS A 364 4.97 9.59 -3.92
CA LYS A 364 5.34 10.98 -3.62
C LYS A 364 6.12 11.13 -2.31
N TYR A 365 5.87 10.27 -1.33
CA TYR A 365 6.45 10.37 0.00
C TYR A 365 7.23 9.12 0.38
N SER A 366 8.26 9.32 1.19
CA SER A 366 8.89 8.27 1.99
C SER A 366 8.50 8.47 3.46
N ILE A 367 8.27 7.38 4.17
CA ILE A 367 8.03 7.42 5.61
C ILE A 367 9.32 7.07 6.35
N TYR A 368 9.70 7.93 7.29
CA TYR A 368 10.84 7.73 8.19
C TYR A 368 10.35 7.49 9.60
N TYR A 369 10.95 6.53 10.29
CA TYR A 369 10.59 6.22 11.66
C TYR A 369 11.76 5.68 12.47
N ALA A 370 11.82 6.07 13.74
CA ALA A 370 12.77 5.56 14.70
C ALA A 370 12.02 5.11 15.95
N VAL A 371 12.61 4.18 16.68
CA VAL A 371 12.06 3.69 17.95
C VAL A 371 13.07 3.82 19.05
N GLN A 372 12.57 4.01 20.27
CA GLN A 372 13.36 3.88 21.48
C GLN A 372 13.26 2.44 21.99
N ALA A 373 14.37 1.72 21.96
CA ALA A 373 14.46 0.36 22.48
C ALA A 373 15.15 0.33 23.84
N GLU A 374 14.71 -0.58 24.71
CA GLU A 374 15.34 -0.83 26.00
C GLU A 374 16.84 -1.13 25.83
N LYS A 375 17.67 -0.57 26.71
CA LYS A 375 19.15 -0.64 26.72
C LYS A 375 19.86 0.04 25.54
N PHE A 376 19.20 0.27 24.41
CA PHE A 376 19.79 0.96 23.26
C PHE A 376 19.43 2.45 23.19
N GLY A 377 18.32 2.86 23.81
CA GLY A 377 17.80 4.22 23.63
C GLY A 377 17.20 4.39 22.23
N TRP A 378 17.23 5.62 21.72
CA TRP A 378 16.78 5.92 20.36
C TRP A 378 17.73 5.29 19.33
N LEU A 379 17.18 4.47 18.43
CA LEU A 379 17.90 3.88 17.31
C LEU A 379 17.93 4.83 16.10
N GLY A 380 18.60 4.40 15.03
CA GLY A 380 18.53 5.08 13.74
C GLY A 380 17.12 5.09 13.14
N PHE A 381 16.93 5.93 12.12
CA PHE A 381 15.70 5.94 11.35
C PHE A 381 15.70 4.82 10.31
N ALA A 382 14.65 4.01 10.36
CA ALA A 382 14.25 3.13 9.27
C ALA A 382 13.43 3.94 8.26
N ARG A 383 13.38 3.44 7.03
CA ARG A 383 12.59 4.02 5.94
C ARG A 383 11.82 2.94 5.18
N ASP A 384 10.61 3.27 4.74
CA ASP A 384 9.84 2.54 3.71
C ASP A 384 9.89 0.99 3.87
N GLY A 385 9.48 0.49 5.03
CA GLY A 385 9.36 -0.94 5.33
C GLY A 385 10.58 -1.58 5.98
N GLU A 386 11.70 -0.85 6.13
CA GLU A 386 12.86 -1.32 6.89
C GLU A 386 12.50 -1.63 8.36
N SER A 387 13.16 -2.60 8.98
CA SER A 387 12.91 -2.87 10.40
C SER A 387 13.46 -1.72 11.26
N ALA A 388 12.73 -1.38 12.34
CA ALA A 388 13.20 -0.53 13.42
C ALA A 388 13.02 -1.22 14.78
N GLY A 389 14.04 -1.25 15.63
CA GLY A 389 14.00 -1.89 16.96
C GLY A 389 15.01 -3.01 17.14
N THR A 390 14.62 -4.06 17.87
CA THR A 390 15.49 -5.20 18.15
C THR A 390 14.76 -6.53 17.97
N GLU A 391 15.48 -7.57 17.56
CA GLU A 391 14.95 -8.92 17.46
C GLU A 391 15.83 -9.91 18.22
N GLY A 392 15.21 -10.75 19.06
CA GLY A 392 15.89 -11.80 19.84
C GLY A 392 16.55 -11.34 21.14
N TYR A 393 16.70 -10.03 21.36
CA TYR A 393 17.25 -9.48 22.62
C TYR A 393 16.26 -9.55 23.78
N GLY A 394 14.97 -9.53 23.49
CA GLY A 394 13.95 -9.41 24.52
C GLY A 394 13.76 -8.00 25.06
N TYR A 395 14.27 -7.00 24.34
CA TYR A 395 14.18 -5.58 24.71
C TYR A 395 12.88 -4.99 24.18
N ARG A 396 12.16 -4.29 25.07
CA ARG A 396 10.90 -3.62 24.72
C ARG A 396 11.16 -2.34 23.93
N LEU A 397 10.23 -2.00 23.05
CA LEU A 397 10.06 -0.63 22.59
C LEU A 397 9.41 0.19 23.71
N GLU A 398 9.82 1.44 23.86
CA GLU A 398 9.31 2.39 24.86
C GLU A 398 8.66 3.62 24.22
N ALA A 399 9.12 4.03 23.03
CA ALA A 399 8.58 5.16 22.28
C ALA A 399 8.86 5.01 20.77
N ILE A 400 8.12 5.77 19.97
CA ILE A 400 8.27 5.87 18.52
C ILE A 400 8.17 7.33 18.06
N LYS A 401 8.86 7.63 16.96
CA LYS A 401 8.70 8.86 16.17
C LYS A 401 8.64 8.49 14.70
N ALA A 402 7.66 9.02 13.97
CA ALA A 402 7.51 8.83 12.53
C ALA A 402 7.15 10.16 11.85
N PHE A 403 7.60 10.36 10.61
CA PHE A 403 7.23 11.53 9.80
C PHE A 403 7.33 11.19 8.30
N LEU A 404 6.61 11.96 7.48
CA LEU A 404 6.66 11.87 6.04
C LEU A 404 7.68 12.85 5.45
N VAL A 405 8.24 12.46 4.32
CA VAL A 405 9.18 13.25 3.55
C VAL A 405 8.78 13.21 2.09
N ASN A 406 8.67 14.37 1.44
CA ASN A 406 8.49 14.39 0.00
C ASN A 406 9.75 13.84 -0.70
N LYS A 407 9.55 12.94 -1.67
CA LYS A 407 10.65 12.30 -2.39
C LYS A 407 11.49 13.29 -3.21
N SER A 408 10.90 14.39 -3.67
CA SER A 408 11.67 15.47 -4.34
C SER A 408 12.63 16.18 -3.38
N GLU A 409 12.37 16.12 -2.07
CA GLU A 409 13.16 16.79 -1.04
C GLU A 409 14.20 15.89 -0.37
N LEU A 410 14.22 14.59 -0.69
CA LEU A 410 15.11 13.61 -0.05
C LEU A 410 16.59 14.01 -0.07
N GLY A 411 17.03 14.71 -1.12
CA GLY A 411 18.41 15.17 -1.26
C GLY A 411 18.83 16.26 -0.25
N TYR A 412 17.86 16.91 0.40
CA TYR A 412 18.11 18.02 1.35
C TYR A 412 18.02 17.59 2.81
N ILE A 413 17.56 16.37 3.09
CA ILE A 413 17.32 15.91 4.45
C ILE A 413 18.57 15.28 5.03
N LYS A 414 19.04 15.86 6.13
CA LYS A 414 20.16 15.32 6.90
C LYS A 414 19.63 14.60 8.12
N ILE A 415 19.47 13.28 8.00
CA ILE A 415 19.14 12.42 9.14
C ILE A 415 20.44 11.98 9.79
N TYR A 416 20.75 12.58 10.94
CA TYR A 416 21.95 12.22 11.70
C TYR A 416 21.60 11.21 12.80
N SER A 417 21.97 9.95 12.59
CA SER A 417 22.07 8.94 13.65
C SER A 417 23.34 8.12 13.46
N GLN A 418 24.05 7.87 14.55
CA GLN A 418 25.22 6.97 14.56
C GLN A 418 24.81 5.49 14.72
N LEU A 419 23.55 5.23 15.09
CA LEU A 419 23.01 3.89 15.32
C LEU A 419 22.21 3.41 14.12
N GLN A 420 22.27 2.10 13.87
CA GLN A 420 21.41 1.43 12.89
C GLN A 420 19.96 1.47 13.36
N PRO A 421 18.98 1.43 12.46
CA PRO A 421 17.58 1.39 12.84
C PRO A 421 17.18 0.08 13.53
N PHE A 422 17.88 -1.02 13.22
CA PHE A 422 17.52 -2.34 13.69
C PHE A 422 18.72 -3.22 14.05
N TYR A 423 18.59 -3.94 15.17
CA TYR A 423 19.58 -4.87 15.67
C TYR A 423 18.97 -6.25 15.87
N LYS A 424 19.47 -7.24 15.13
CA LYS A 424 19.06 -8.63 15.28
C LYS A 424 20.12 -9.43 16.03
N LYS A 425 19.72 -10.09 17.10
CA LYS A 425 20.65 -10.77 18.02
C LYS A 425 21.39 -11.93 17.33
N SER A 426 20.76 -12.61 16.38
CA SER A 426 21.38 -13.69 15.60
C SER A 426 22.46 -13.19 14.62
N ASP A 427 22.52 -11.90 14.32
CA ASP A 427 23.57 -11.35 13.46
C ASP A 427 24.90 -11.13 14.20
N LEU A 428 24.91 -11.22 15.52
CA LEU A 428 26.12 -11.04 16.33
C LEU A 428 27.09 -12.22 16.20
N LEU A 429 26.60 -13.43 15.98
CA LEU A 429 27.43 -14.64 15.91
C LEU A 429 26.99 -15.52 14.74
N LYS A 430 27.80 -15.59 13.68
CA LYS A 430 27.48 -16.32 12.44
C LYS A 430 28.39 -17.51 12.25
N ILE A 431 27.80 -18.68 12.03
CA ILE A 431 28.51 -19.91 11.68
C ILE A 431 28.50 -20.10 10.16
N LYS A 432 29.65 -20.50 9.60
CA LYS A 432 29.84 -20.86 8.20
C LYS A 432 30.65 -22.15 8.10
N TYR A 433 30.29 -23.07 7.24
CA TYR A 433 31.05 -24.32 7.08
C TYR A 433 30.96 -24.88 5.67
N LYS A 434 31.91 -25.75 5.33
CA LYS A 434 31.89 -26.53 4.09
C LYS A 434 32.70 -27.80 4.24
N THR A 435 32.44 -28.78 3.37
CA THR A 435 33.09 -30.08 3.40
C THR A 435 33.87 -30.38 2.13
N GLN A 436 34.91 -31.19 2.28
CA GLN A 436 35.63 -31.85 1.19
C GLN A 436 34.92 -33.17 0.91
N VAL A 437 34.31 -33.29 -0.28
CA VAL A 437 33.53 -34.45 -0.67
C VAL A 437 34.32 -35.31 -1.66
N GLN A 438 34.28 -36.63 -1.48
CA GLN A 438 34.90 -37.57 -2.41
C GLN A 438 34.48 -37.28 -3.87
N THR A 439 35.45 -37.38 -4.78
CA THR A 439 35.30 -37.10 -6.22
C THR A 439 35.12 -35.62 -6.57
N TYR A 440 34.47 -34.82 -5.72
CA TYR A 440 34.12 -33.43 -6.03
C TYR A 440 35.09 -32.40 -5.46
N GLY A 441 35.84 -32.74 -4.42
CA GLY A 441 36.70 -31.79 -3.73
C GLY A 441 35.92 -30.91 -2.75
N TRP A 442 36.45 -29.73 -2.45
CA TRP A 442 35.80 -28.76 -1.58
C TRP A 442 34.54 -28.25 -2.25
N GLU A 443 33.45 -28.16 -1.50
CA GLU A 443 32.30 -27.37 -1.92
C GLU A 443 32.75 -25.91 -2.19
N LYS A 444 32.16 -25.31 -3.22
CA LYS A 444 32.53 -23.98 -3.71
C LYS A 444 32.32 -22.93 -2.62
N ASP A 445 31.11 -22.92 -2.06
CA ASP A 445 30.64 -21.92 -1.11
C ASP A 445 30.57 -22.51 0.31
N TYR A 446 30.68 -21.64 1.31
CA TYR A 446 30.35 -22.00 2.69
C TYR A 446 28.84 -21.89 2.87
N VAL A 447 28.25 -22.89 3.53
CA VAL A 447 26.86 -22.86 3.95
C VAL A 447 26.75 -22.25 5.35
N GLY A 448 25.57 -21.71 5.66
CA GLY A 448 25.29 -21.03 6.92
C GLY A 448 24.57 -21.90 7.96
N ASN A 449 24.09 -21.24 9.00
CA ASN A 449 23.36 -21.85 10.12
C ASN A 449 22.24 -22.79 9.65
N GLY A 450 22.34 -24.08 9.96
CA GLY A 450 21.33 -25.10 9.68
C GLY A 450 21.31 -25.70 8.26
N GLU A 451 22.10 -25.16 7.33
CA GLU A 451 22.15 -25.63 5.94
C GLU A 451 22.95 -26.95 5.77
N ILE A 452 22.68 -27.76 4.75
CA ILE A 452 23.47 -28.98 4.53
C ILE A 452 24.78 -28.64 3.84
N SER A 453 25.89 -29.13 4.40
CA SER A 453 27.16 -29.32 3.67
C SER A 453 27.39 -30.81 3.44
N GLY A 454 27.69 -31.20 2.19
CA GLY A 454 27.87 -32.58 1.76
C GLY A 454 26.84 -33.07 0.73
N THR A 455 26.85 -34.37 0.44
CA THR A 455 26.02 -34.99 -0.61
C THR A 455 25.25 -36.20 -0.09
N VAL A 456 24.20 -35.92 0.69
CA VAL A 456 23.28 -36.94 1.23
C VAL A 456 22.71 -37.80 0.10
N GLY A 457 22.78 -39.13 0.25
CA GLY A 457 22.17 -40.09 -0.68
C GLY A 457 22.94 -40.31 -1.98
N LYS A 458 24.07 -39.61 -2.22
CA LYS A 458 24.93 -39.82 -3.40
C LYS A 458 26.05 -40.84 -3.18
N ALA A 459 26.07 -41.49 -2.02
CA ALA A 459 27.11 -42.45 -1.62
C ALA A 459 28.55 -41.90 -1.72
N LYS A 460 28.73 -40.60 -1.49
CA LYS A 460 30.06 -39.96 -1.42
C LYS A 460 30.40 -39.63 0.02
N ARG A 461 31.61 -40.01 0.45
CA ARG A 461 32.12 -39.71 1.79
C ARG A 461 32.52 -38.23 1.90
N LEU A 462 32.36 -37.68 3.08
CA LEU A 462 33.12 -36.52 3.52
C LEU A 462 34.54 -36.96 3.87
N GLU A 463 35.54 -36.16 3.51
CA GLU A 463 36.97 -36.43 3.78
C GLU A 463 37.59 -35.39 4.72
N ALA A 464 37.08 -34.16 4.71
CA ALA A 464 37.48 -33.07 5.59
C ALA A 464 36.37 -32.02 5.75
N ILE A 465 36.50 -31.14 6.73
CA ILE A 465 35.59 -30.02 7.00
C ILE A 465 36.37 -28.75 7.39
N ARG A 466 35.82 -27.59 7.03
CA ARG A 466 36.17 -26.27 7.58
C ARG A 466 34.95 -25.64 8.22
N ILE A 467 35.11 -25.08 9.40
CA ILE A 467 34.07 -24.37 10.13
C ILE A 467 34.64 -23.03 10.59
N LYS A 468 33.99 -21.95 10.19
CA LYS A 468 34.34 -20.57 10.50
C LYS A 468 33.23 -19.94 11.35
N LEU A 469 33.63 -19.26 12.43
CA LEU A 469 32.77 -18.46 13.28
C LEU A 469 33.10 -16.98 13.07
N GLU A 470 32.12 -16.19 12.64
CA GLU A 470 32.21 -14.73 12.54
C GLU A 470 31.59 -14.14 13.81
N ASN A 471 32.45 -13.67 14.71
CA ASN A 471 32.08 -13.20 16.04
C ASN A 471 32.10 -11.66 16.13
N ASN A 472 30.92 -11.06 16.05
CA ASN A 472 30.69 -9.62 16.23
C ASN A 472 30.01 -9.32 17.58
N THR A 473 30.02 -10.28 18.52
CA THR A 473 29.36 -10.12 19.83
C THR A 473 30.17 -9.24 20.80
N GLY A 474 31.47 -9.08 20.57
CA GLY A 474 32.42 -8.51 21.54
C GLY A 474 32.79 -9.46 22.69
N ILE A 475 32.24 -10.68 22.72
CA ILE A 475 32.54 -11.71 23.71
C ILE A 475 33.77 -12.49 23.25
N SER A 476 34.70 -12.75 24.18
CA SER A 476 35.93 -13.51 23.89
C SER A 476 35.59 -14.96 23.56
N GLY A 477 36.33 -15.57 22.63
CA GLY A 477 36.12 -16.96 22.24
C GLY A 477 36.06 -17.22 20.75
N GLY A 478 35.95 -18.49 20.39
CA GLY A 478 35.88 -18.94 19.00
C GLY A 478 35.20 -20.30 18.87
N ILE A 479 35.63 -21.06 17.87
CA ILE A 479 35.15 -22.41 17.59
C ILE A 479 36.32 -23.37 17.43
N GLU A 480 36.20 -24.54 18.04
CA GLU A 480 37.09 -25.68 17.88
C GLU A 480 36.32 -26.90 17.42
N TYR A 481 36.96 -27.71 16.57
CA TYR A 481 36.38 -28.95 16.08
C TYR A 481 37.44 -29.98 15.75
N ARG A 482 37.05 -31.24 15.83
CA ARG A 482 37.87 -32.38 15.41
C ARG A 482 37.00 -33.43 14.73
N THR A 483 37.62 -34.23 13.88
CA THR A 483 36.95 -35.33 13.18
C THR A 483 37.60 -36.68 13.50
N HIS A 484 36.78 -37.72 13.59
CA HIS A 484 37.24 -39.12 13.59
C HIS A 484 37.42 -39.57 12.14
N VAL A 485 38.65 -39.92 11.76
CA VAL A 485 39.01 -40.28 10.40
C VAL A 485 39.36 -41.76 10.33
N GLN A 486 38.92 -42.43 9.27
CA GLN A 486 39.24 -43.82 8.98
C GLN A 486 40.76 -44.09 9.15
N LYS A 487 41.09 -45.17 9.89
CA LYS A 487 42.47 -45.63 10.23
C LYS A 487 43.29 -44.67 11.10
N MET A 488 42.84 -43.44 11.33
CA MET A 488 43.57 -42.45 12.13
C MET A 488 42.91 -42.17 13.48
N GLY A 489 41.62 -42.51 13.63
CA GLY A 489 40.87 -42.21 14.83
C GLY A 489 40.54 -40.72 14.95
N TRP A 490 40.33 -40.25 16.18
CA TRP A 490 40.15 -38.83 16.47
C TRP A 490 41.44 -38.06 16.23
N LEU A 491 41.37 -37.03 15.39
CA LEU A 491 42.45 -36.05 15.23
C LEU A 491 42.43 -35.00 16.34
N ASP A 492 43.49 -34.19 16.41
CA ASP A 492 43.55 -33.02 17.28
C ASP A 492 42.47 -31.99 16.92
N TYR A 493 42.06 -31.20 17.91
CA TYR A 493 41.19 -30.05 17.68
C TYR A 493 41.90 -29.02 16.81
N VAL A 494 41.16 -28.50 15.84
CA VAL A 494 41.56 -27.35 15.04
C VAL A 494 40.59 -26.20 15.30
N SER A 495 41.05 -24.98 15.06
CA SER A 495 40.26 -23.77 15.28
C SER A 495 39.90 -23.09 13.97
N ASN A 496 38.72 -22.46 13.94
CA ASN A 496 38.27 -21.46 12.97
C ASN A 496 38.91 -21.51 11.56
N ASP A 497 38.19 -22.09 10.62
CA ASP A 497 38.53 -22.23 9.20
C ASP A 497 39.72 -23.15 8.87
N ALA A 498 40.39 -23.71 9.89
CA ALA A 498 41.41 -24.74 9.70
C ALA A 498 40.80 -26.08 9.20
N ILE A 499 41.59 -26.90 8.53
CA ILE A 499 41.10 -28.18 8.00
C ILE A 499 41.09 -29.23 9.13
N SER A 500 39.94 -29.86 9.38
CA SER A 500 39.86 -31.11 10.15
C SER A 500 39.50 -32.26 9.21
N GLY A 501 40.33 -33.30 9.18
CA GLY A 501 40.22 -34.42 8.25
C GLY A 501 41.42 -34.56 7.33
N THR A 502 41.23 -35.17 6.16
CA THR A 502 42.31 -35.35 5.17
C THR A 502 41.86 -34.94 3.77
N VAL A 503 42.78 -34.36 3.01
CA VAL A 503 42.57 -34.00 1.60
C VAL A 503 43.46 -34.91 0.75
N GLY A 504 42.90 -35.56 -0.27
CA GLY A 504 43.64 -36.37 -1.24
C GLY A 504 44.12 -37.74 -0.75
N LYS A 505 43.84 -38.12 0.50
CA LYS A 505 44.23 -39.43 1.07
C LYS A 505 43.17 -40.52 0.90
N GLY A 506 41.96 -40.16 0.45
CA GLY A 506 40.86 -41.09 0.25
C GLY A 506 40.27 -41.67 1.53
N LEU A 507 40.50 -41.03 2.70
CA LEU A 507 39.99 -41.47 3.99
C LEU A 507 38.68 -40.75 4.33
N ARG A 508 37.68 -41.50 4.78
CA ARG A 508 36.37 -40.95 5.20
C ARG A 508 36.43 -40.33 6.59
N LEU A 509 35.61 -39.30 6.80
CA LEU A 509 35.14 -38.91 8.12
C LEU A 509 34.09 -39.93 8.59
N GLU A 510 34.15 -40.29 9.86
CA GLU A 510 33.21 -41.22 10.52
C GLU A 510 32.43 -40.54 11.65
N ALA A 511 33.05 -39.55 12.31
CA ALA A 511 32.43 -38.75 13.36
C ALA A 511 33.06 -37.35 13.47
N ILE A 512 32.40 -36.45 14.21
CA ILE A 512 32.84 -35.06 14.46
C ILE A 512 32.44 -34.62 15.88
N SER A 513 33.26 -33.76 16.48
CA SER A 513 32.98 -33.05 17.73
C SER A 513 33.30 -31.57 17.52
N ILE A 514 32.40 -30.68 17.95
CA ILE A 514 32.46 -29.23 17.73
C ILE A 514 32.10 -28.52 19.04
N ARG A 515 32.92 -27.57 19.47
CA ARG A 515 32.68 -26.77 20.68
C ARG A 515 32.99 -25.30 20.45
N LEU A 516 32.27 -24.44 21.18
CA LEU A 516 32.67 -23.05 21.35
C LEU A 516 33.78 -22.98 22.40
N THR A 517 34.58 -21.92 22.36
CA THR A 517 35.67 -21.70 23.31
C THR A 517 35.58 -20.32 23.95
N GLY A 518 36.33 -20.09 25.03
CA GLY A 518 36.33 -18.82 25.75
C GLY A 518 34.97 -18.49 26.36
N ASP A 519 34.68 -17.21 26.57
CA ASP A 519 33.43 -16.78 27.19
C ASP A 519 32.20 -17.12 26.33
N LEU A 520 32.35 -17.25 25.01
CA LEU A 520 31.25 -17.62 24.11
C LEU A 520 30.48 -18.88 24.57
N GLU A 521 31.16 -19.88 25.14
CA GLU A 521 30.52 -21.13 25.60
C GLU A 521 29.48 -20.91 26.72
N SER A 522 29.61 -19.80 27.46
CA SER A 522 28.69 -19.42 28.53
C SER A 522 27.43 -18.73 28.02
N TYR A 523 27.47 -18.18 26.80
CA TYR A 523 26.36 -17.40 26.23
C TYR A 523 25.68 -18.07 25.05
N PHE A 524 26.34 -19.03 24.40
CA PHE A 524 25.87 -19.71 23.21
C PHE A 524 26.01 -21.23 23.35
N ASP A 525 25.15 -21.94 22.62
CA ASP A 525 25.24 -23.37 22.40
C ASP A 525 25.49 -23.65 20.91
N ILE A 526 26.26 -24.69 20.63
CA ILE A 526 26.46 -25.21 19.29
C ILE A 526 25.86 -26.61 19.18
N TYR A 527 24.97 -26.79 18.22
CA TYR A 527 24.30 -28.06 17.92
C TYR A 527 24.70 -28.54 16.53
N TYR A 528 24.92 -29.83 16.36
CA TYR A 528 25.27 -30.39 15.07
C TYR A 528 24.80 -31.83 14.93
N GLN A 529 24.45 -32.18 13.70
CA GLN A 529 23.97 -33.51 13.34
C GLN A 529 24.66 -33.92 12.06
N VAL A 530 24.94 -35.22 11.92
CA VAL A 530 25.56 -35.79 10.73
C VAL A 530 24.70 -36.87 10.11
N HIS A 531 24.76 -36.98 8.79
CA HIS A 531 24.20 -38.09 8.03
C HIS A 531 25.28 -39.16 7.86
N ALA A 532 25.11 -40.31 8.51
CA ALA A 532 26.03 -41.44 8.40
C ALA A 532 25.44 -42.52 7.48
N GLU A 533 26.31 -43.17 6.73
CA GLU A 533 25.97 -44.34 5.93
C GLU A 533 25.23 -45.39 6.77
N HIS A 534 24.18 -46.00 6.19
CA HIS A 534 23.25 -46.95 6.79
C HIS A 534 22.40 -46.46 7.98
N PHE A 535 22.75 -45.36 8.66
CA PHE A 535 21.97 -44.79 9.76
C PHE A 535 21.10 -43.59 9.36
N GLY A 536 21.43 -42.95 8.23
CA GLY A 536 20.84 -41.68 7.84
C GLY A 536 21.27 -40.55 8.77
N TRP A 537 20.41 -39.55 8.95
CA TRP A 537 20.59 -38.53 9.98
C TRP A 537 20.48 -39.18 11.38
N LEU A 538 21.57 -39.04 12.16
CA LEU A 538 21.66 -39.42 13.59
C LEU A 538 21.01 -38.36 14.48
N GLY A 539 21.17 -38.39 15.80
CA GLY A 539 20.70 -37.30 16.68
C GLY A 539 21.58 -36.05 16.66
N PHE A 540 21.11 -34.97 17.27
CA PHE A 540 21.95 -33.78 17.50
C PHE A 540 22.92 -33.99 18.65
N ALA A 541 24.19 -33.72 18.41
CA ALA A 541 25.20 -33.51 19.44
C ALA A 541 25.23 -32.02 19.82
N LYS A 542 25.65 -31.74 21.07
CA LYS A 542 25.77 -30.39 21.62
C LYS A 542 27.16 -30.16 22.25
N ASN A 543 27.72 -28.97 22.08
CA ASN A 543 28.87 -28.45 22.87
C ASN A 543 30.02 -29.44 23.14
N GLY A 544 30.55 -30.04 22.08
CA GLY A 544 31.69 -30.95 22.16
C GLY A 544 31.32 -32.44 22.26
N GLU A 545 30.04 -32.80 22.39
CA GLU A 545 29.57 -34.18 22.27
C GLU A 545 29.93 -34.79 20.91
N ASP A 546 30.16 -36.10 20.83
CA ASP A 546 30.46 -36.71 19.54
C ASP A 546 29.19 -36.84 18.68
N ALA A 547 29.32 -36.67 17.35
CA ALA A 547 28.28 -36.94 16.37
C ALA A 547 28.83 -37.86 15.26
N GLY A 548 28.12 -38.94 14.93
CA GLY A 548 28.54 -39.89 13.89
C GLY A 548 28.67 -41.32 14.39
N THR A 549 29.64 -42.05 13.85
CA THR A 549 29.85 -43.47 14.17
C THR A 549 31.31 -43.76 14.49
N ALA A 550 31.56 -44.75 15.35
CA ALA A 550 32.89 -45.31 15.55
C ALA A 550 32.87 -46.85 15.54
N GLY A 551 33.88 -47.46 14.92
CA GLY A 551 34.03 -48.92 14.83
C GLY A 551 33.18 -49.60 13.73
N TYR A 552 32.21 -48.90 13.15
CA TYR A 552 31.39 -49.42 12.04
C TYR A 552 32.06 -49.29 10.67
N GLY A 553 32.94 -48.29 10.52
CA GLY A 553 33.52 -47.96 9.23
C GLY A 553 32.59 -47.25 8.26
N TYR A 554 31.54 -46.61 8.75
CA TYR A 554 30.54 -45.91 7.94
C TYR A 554 30.97 -44.46 7.68
N ARG A 555 30.81 -44.02 6.43
CA ARG A 555 31.14 -42.65 6.02
C ARG A 555 30.08 -41.67 6.50
N LEU A 556 30.51 -40.46 6.83
CA LEU A 556 29.61 -39.31 6.82
C LEU A 556 29.35 -38.88 5.37
N GLU A 557 28.12 -38.46 5.09
CA GLU A 557 27.68 -37.95 3.77
C GLU A 557 27.19 -36.51 3.82
N GLY A 558 26.85 -35.99 5.01
CA GLY A 558 26.42 -34.61 5.20
C GLY A 558 26.42 -34.18 6.65
N ILE A 559 26.44 -32.87 6.88
CA ILE A 559 26.41 -32.23 8.20
C ILE A 559 25.52 -30.98 8.18
N ARG A 560 24.88 -30.68 9.31
CA ARG A 560 24.25 -29.38 9.61
C ARG A 560 24.71 -28.90 10.97
N ILE A 561 24.96 -27.60 11.11
CA ILE A 561 25.46 -26.96 12.34
C ILE A 561 24.59 -25.75 12.66
N TYR A 562 24.19 -25.62 13.92
CA TYR A 562 23.45 -24.50 14.47
C TYR A 562 24.27 -23.84 15.58
N VAL A 563 24.41 -22.51 15.53
CA VAL A 563 24.87 -21.70 16.67
C VAL A 563 23.69 -20.85 17.14
N GLU A 564 23.39 -20.93 18.43
CA GLU A 564 22.25 -20.27 19.04
C GLU A 564 22.63 -19.75 20.43
N PHE A 565 21.85 -18.85 21.00
CA PHE A 565 22.05 -18.50 22.40
C PHE A 565 21.85 -19.75 23.27
N LYS A 566 22.53 -19.74 24.41
CA LYS A 566 22.39 -20.81 25.38
C LYS A 566 20.91 -20.94 25.76
N ASP A 567 20.42 -22.17 25.71
CA ASP A 567 19.05 -22.55 26.11
C ASP A 567 17.90 -21.97 25.25
N THR A 568 18.15 -21.40 24.06
CA THR A 568 17.07 -20.82 23.22
C THR A 568 16.12 -21.86 22.62
N LEU A 569 16.62 -23.02 22.21
CA LEU A 569 15.85 -24.14 21.67
C LEU A 569 16.50 -25.48 22.05
N ASN A 570 15.67 -26.50 22.23
CA ASN A 570 16.11 -27.87 22.46
C ASN A 570 15.99 -28.65 21.14
N HIS A 571 17.09 -28.84 20.41
CA HIS A 571 17.19 -29.73 19.24
C HIS A 571 17.06 -31.21 19.62
N LYS A 572 15.99 -31.58 20.33
CA LYS A 572 15.77 -32.94 20.82
C LYS A 572 15.41 -33.86 19.67
N THR A 573 16.22 -34.91 19.50
CA THR A 573 15.95 -36.04 18.61
C THR A 573 15.87 -37.33 19.42
N SER A 574 15.01 -38.26 19.02
CA SER A 574 14.90 -39.59 19.65
C SER A 574 16.07 -40.53 19.31
N LYS A 575 16.87 -40.20 18.27
CA LYS A 575 18.07 -40.94 17.89
C LYS A 575 19.29 -40.45 18.68
N ALA A 576 20.23 -41.35 18.97
CA ALA A 576 21.53 -41.00 19.51
C ALA A 576 22.36 -40.21 18.48
N ALA A 577 23.09 -39.18 18.93
CA ALA A 577 23.97 -38.40 18.07
C ALA A 577 25.21 -39.19 17.62
N PHE A 578 25.68 -40.09 18.48
CA PHE A 578 26.84 -40.94 18.24
C PHE A 578 26.55 -42.40 18.58
N VAL A 579 27.02 -43.29 17.71
CA VAL A 579 26.88 -44.74 17.89
C VAL A 579 28.24 -45.43 17.74
N LYS A 580 28.55 -46.33 18.67
CA LYS A 580 29.82 -47.07 18.71
C LYS A 580 29.58 -48.57 18.75
N LYS A 581 30.35 -49.32 17.96
CA LYS A 581 30.31 -50.78 17.88
C LYS A 581 31.07 -51.45 19.03
#